data_AF-A0A2D7DG84-F1
#
_entry.id   AF-A0A2D7DG84-F1
#
_cell.length_a   1.000
_cell.length_b   1.000
_cell.length_c   1.000
_cell.angle_alpha   90.00
_cell.angle_beta   90.00
_cell.angle_gamma   90.00
#
_symmetry.space_group_name_H-M   'P 1'
#
loop_
_entity.id
_entity.type
_entity.pdbx_description
1 polymer ?
#
loop_
_entity_poly.entity_id
_entity_poly.type
_entity_poly.pdbx_seq_one_letter_code
_entity_poly.pdbx_strand_id
1 'polypeptide(L)'
;MILEVDSIFKTKRHPVASVLRGVGVLGLGSMLLFSCETPPQRVSSDIVHYGETQGTTYMVKYHGSDSIPQAAIDSVLETVDVEFNLWRPESRINAINAFDRSDSLYKFVDNSRLWSSIWAQTLDLHTASQGAFDPTVQPLVELWGFGLAKRSHVTDEDIQALLPHVGLSFERIDINEVTADKQYKFTIVRKRDSLTRIDFNGIAQGLTVDLLAEMLQSRGAIDFMVEVGGEVRCGGKRSDGLPWRIAIDRPIASNDGLDQREMQAIVGISDAAICTSGNYRKFYEEDGIKRSHTISPFNGYPVQHSLLSATVHAVNASTADALATACMVWGPEEGQRFIEAYRASHPFERVEAYFISDEGRGEWRVWQSAGWEELESHQ
;
A
#
# COMPACT_ATOMS: atom_id res chain seq x y z
N MET A 1 9.32 14.88 38.21
CA MET A 1 10.01 15.07 39.51
C MET A 1 11.49 15.32 39.18
N ILE A 2 11.87 16.56 39.41
CA ILE A 2 13.10 17.32 39.06
C ILE A 2 14.41 16.51 39.12
N LEU A 3 15.27 16.67 38.10
CA LEU A 3 16.71 16.95 38.24
C LEU A 3 17.29 17.46 36.90
N GLU A 4 17.36 18.78 36.77
CA GLU A 4 18.26 19.53 35.89
C GLU A 4 19.63 19.64 36.58
N VAL A 5 20.72 19.44 35.84
CA VAL A 5 22.01 20.08 36.15
C VAL A 5 22.68 20.48 34.84
N ASP A 6 22.80 21.79 34.68
CA ASP A 6 23.38 22.48 33.55
C ASP A 6 24.85 22.86 33.83
N SER A 7 25.62 22.95 32.74
CA SER A 7 26.87 23.72 32.58
C SER A 7 28.19 23.25 33.25
N ILE A 8 29.27 23.20 32.45
CA ILE A 8 30.35 24.21 32.42
C ILE A 8 31.38 23.83 31.34
N PHE A 9 31.42 24.63 30.27
CA PHE A 9 32.57 24.79 29.38
C PHE A 9 33.59 25.74 30.02
N LYS A 10 34.87 25.37 30.08
CA LYS A 10 35.98 26.34 30.23
C LYS A 10 37.17 25.98 29.35
N THR A 11 37.24 26.70 28.24
CA THR A 11 38.41 26.89 27.38
C THR A 11 39.52 27.66 28.12
N LYS A 12 40.76 27.15 28.11
CA LYS A 12 41.96 27.93 28.46
C LYS A 12 42.70 28.35 27.20
N ARG A 13 42.73 29.66 26.94
CA ARG A 13 43.67 30.32 26.02
C ARG A 13 44.95 30.66 26.80
N HIS A 14 46.12 30.30 26.28
CA HIS A 14 47.41 30.78 26.75
C HIS A 14 47.96 31.84 25.77
N PRO A 15 48.65 32.89 26.25
CA PRO A 15 49.11 33.99 25.42
C PRO A 15 50.48 33.74 24.79
N VAL A 16 50.66 34.44 23.68
CA VAL A 16 51.81 34.49 22.77
C VAL A 16 53.04 35.09 23.44
N ALA A 17 54.22 34.49 23.21
CA ALA A 17 55.51 35.13 23.40
C ALA A 17 56.37 34.94 22.14
N SER A 18 56.80 36.07 21.60
CA SER A 18 57.65 36.25 20.42
C SER A 18 59.14 36.17 20.78
N VAL A 19 59.93 35.37 20.07
CA VAL A 19 61.38 35.56 19.95
C VAL A 19 61.83 35.13 18.54
N LEU A 20 62.43 36.06 17.80
CA LEU A 20 63.16 35.81 16.55
C LEU A 20 64.48 35.07 16.82
N ARG A 21 64.86 34.15 15.93
CA ARG A 21 66.22 34.02 15.38
C ARG A 21 66.22 33.09 14.18
N GLY A 22 66.76 33.58 13.07
CA GLY A 22 66.85 32.84 11.81
C GLY A 22 68.00 31.84 11.79
N VAL A 23 67.79 30.75 11.06
CA VAL A 23 68.83 29.91 10.44
C VAL A 23 68.23 29.41 9.12
N GLY A 24 68.95 29.63 8.01
CA GLY A 24 68.55 29.18 6.68
C GLY A 24 68.68 27.66 6.55
N VAL A 25 67.69 27.05 5.89
CA VAL A 25 67.74 25.66 5.42
C VAL A 25 67.08 25.63 4.03
N LEU A 26 67.87 25.27 3.01
CA LEU A 26 67.39 24.77 1.74
C LEU A 26 66.65 23.44 1.98
N GLY A 27 65.44 23.25 1.43
CA GLY A 27 64.81 21.94 1.46
C GLY A 27 63.39 21.89 0.89
N LEU A 28 63.29 21.38 -0.35
CA LEU A 28 62.16 20.74 -1.01
C LEU A 28 60.74 21.34 -0.85
N GLY A 29 60.22 21.88 -1.95
CA GLY A 29 58.79 22.10 -2.13
C GLY A 29 58.01 20.79 -2.02
N SER A 30 57.24 20.65 -0.94
CA SER A 30 56.20 19.64 -0.82
C SER A 30 55.01 20.09 -1.68
N MET A 31 54.87 19.50 -2.86
CA MET A 31 53.60 19.50 -3.59
C MET A 31 52.61 18.68 -2.76
N LEU A 32 51.73 19.37 -2.03
CA LEU A 32 50.52 18.77 -1.50
C LEU A 32 49.63 18.40 -2.68
N LEU A 33 49.77 17.16 -3.15
CA LEU A 33 48.81 16.54 -4.05
C LEU A 33 47.50 16.36 -3.27
N PHE A 34 46.58 17.31 -3.44
CA PHE A 34 45.18 17.07 -3.16
C PHE A 34 44.70 16.00 -4.13
N SER A 35 44.80 14.74 -3.72
CA SER A 35 44.05 13.66 -4.33
C SER A 35 42.58 13.96 -4.07
N CYS A 36 41.88 14.46 -5.08
CA CYS A 36 40.44 14.32 -5.14
C CYS A 36 40.13 12.82 -5.16
N GLU A 37 39.99 12.20 -4.00
CA GLU A 37 39.25 10.95 -3.90
C GLU A 37 37.81 11.29 -4.26
N THR A 38 37.47 11.12 -5.54
CA THR A 38 36.09 10.90 -5.94
C THR A 38 35.58 9.77 -5.06
N PRO A 39 34.51 9.97 -4.27
CA PRO A 39 33.92 8.88 -3.50
C PRO A 39 33.73 7.70 -4.45
N PRO A 40 34.11 6.47 -4.09
CA PRO A 40 33.92 5.33 -4.98
C PRO A 40 32.45 5.33 -5.37
N GLN A 41 32.20 5.50 -6.67
CA GLN A 41 30.87 5.36 -7.23
C GLN A 41 30.44 3.95 -6.84
N ARG A 42 29.51 3.83 -5.87
CA ARG A 42 28.98 2.53 -5.48
C ARG A 42 28.24 2.00 -6.70
N VAL A 43 28.93 1.23 -7.53
CA VAL A 43 28.30 0.39 -8.54
C VAL A 43 27.68 -0.77 -7.76
N SER A 44 26.59 -0.51 -7.03
CA SER A 44 25.73 -1.57 -6.58
C SER A 44 24.99 -2.07 -7.82
N SER A 45 25.24 -3.31 -8.22
CA SER A 45 24.43 -3.95 -9.24
C SER A 45 22.98 -3.99 -8.78
N ASP A 46 22.06 -3.56 -9.65
CA ASP A 46 20.63 -3.74 -9.44
C ASP A 46 20.35 -5.25 -9.40
N ILE A 47 19.74 -5.72 -8.31
CA ILE A 47 19.25 -7.09 -8.19
C ILE A 47 17.74 -7.04 -8.38
N VAL A 48 17.22 -7.91 -9.24
CA VAL A 48 15.80 -7.95 -9.61
C VAL A 48 15.28 -9.36 -9.50
N HIS A 49 14.18 -9.52 -8.77
CA HIS A 49 13.34 -10.71 -8.76
C HIS A 49 12.02 -10.37 -9.43
N TYR A 50 11.49 -11.31 -10.19
CA TYR A 50 10.20 -11.17 -10.85
C TYR A 50 9.49 -12.53 -10.87
N GLY A 51 8.16 -12.50 -10.85
CA GLY A 51 7.36 -13.72 -10.91
C GLY A 51 5.87 -13.41 -10.86
N GLU A 52 5.08 -14.44 -10.63
CA GLU A 52 3.62 -14.36 -10.50
C GLU A 52 3.20 -14.53 -9.04
N THR A 53 2.16 -13.81 -8.62
CA THR A 53 1.53 -13.92 -7.31
C THR A 53 0.16 -13.26 -7.31
N GLN A 54 -0.77 -13.70 -6.47
CA GLN A 54 -2.08 -13.03 -6.26
C GLN A 54 -2.86 -12.75 -7.58
N GLY A 55 -2.74 -13.64 -8.58
CA GLY A 55 -3.40 -13.47 -9.88
C GLY A 55 -2.80 -12.38 -10.78
N THR A 56 -1.59 -11.92 -10.47
CA THR A 56 -0.83 -10.87 -11.17
C THR A 56 0.67 -11.16 -11.13
N THR A 57 1.50 -10.18 -11.46
CA THR A 57 2.96 -10.24 -11.36
C THR A 57 3.49 -9.44 -10.18
N TYR A 58 4.72 -9.76 -9.75
CA TYR A 58 5.49 -8.91 -8.85
C TYR A 58 6.87 -8.59 -9.42
N MET A 59 7.45 -7.49 -8.97
CA MET A 59 8.84 -7.12 -9.16
C MET A 59 9.45 -6.64 -7.83
N VAL A 60 10.57 -7.23 -7.45
CA VAL A 60 11.38 -6.78 -6.31
C VAL A 60 12.74 -6.36 -6.83
N LYS A 61 13.04 -5.06 -6.78
CA LYS A 61 14.29 -4.48 -7.23
C LYS A 61 14.99 -3.80 -6.06
N TYR A 62 16.28 -4.08 -5.86
CA TYR A 62 17.05 -3.42 -4.79
C TYR A 62 18.54 -3.40 -5.10
N HIS A 63 19.28 -2.63 -4.31
CA HIS A 63 20.73 -2.51 -4.40
C HIS A 63 21.41 -3.30 -3.26
N GLY A 64 22.43 -4.10 -3.59
CA GLY A 64 23.16 -4.89 -2.60
C GLY A 64 24.36 -5.63 -3.18
N SER A 65 25.24 -6.13 -2.31
CA SER A 65 26.36 -7.01 -2.72
C SER A 65 25.90 -8.44 -2.99
N ASP A 66 24.91 -8.90 -2.24
CA ASP A 66 24.43 -10.28 -2.26
C ASP A 66 22.94 -10.34 -2.59
N SER A 67 22.55 -11.32 -3.41
CA SER A 67 21.14 -11.57 -3.70
C SER A 67 20.47 -12.20 -2.49
N ILE A 68 19.33 -11.65 -2.11
CA ILE A 68 18.40 -12.29 -1.19
C ILE A 68 17.89 -13.54 -1.90
N PRO A 69 17.88 -14.71 -1.24
CA PRO A 69 17.42 -15.93 -1.87
C PRO A 69 15.96 -15.81 -2.31
N GLN A 70 15.64 -16.30 -3.51
CA GLN A 70 14.27 -16.34 -4.05
C GLN A 70 13.28 -16.95 -3.04
N ALA A 71 13.68 -18.01 -2.34
CA ALA A 71 12.86 -18.68 -1.32
C ALA A 71 12.40 -17.75 -0.18
N ALA A 72 13.13 -16.67 0.12
CA ALA A 72 12.70 -15.68 1.11
C ALA A 72 11.54 -14.81 0.60
N ILE A 73 11.56 -14.47 -0.69
CA ILE A 73 10.47 -13.74 -1.37
C ILE A 73 9.25 -14.66 -1.48
N ASP A 74 9.45 -15.89 -1.99
CA ASP A 74 8.39 -16.89 -2.14
C ASP A 74 7.71 -17.18 -0.79
N SER A 75 8.47 -17.23 0.30
CA SER A 75 7.92 -17.44 1.64
C SER A 75 7.01 -16.31 2.11
N VAL A 76 7.29 -15.05 1.76
CA VAL A 76 6.41 -13.92 2.09
C VAL A 76 5.14 -14.00 1.26
N LEU A 77 5.28 -14.21 -0.04
CA LEU A 77 4.14 -14.34 -0.96
C LEU A 77 3.20 -15.48 -0.54
N GLU A 78 3.75 -16.66 -0.24
CA GLU A 78 3.00 -17.83 0.21
C GLU A 78 2.30 -17.58 1.56
N THR A 79 2.91 -16.81 2.46
CA THR A 79 2.29 -16.46 3.75
C THR A 79 1.00 -15.67 3.55
N VAL A 80 1.03 -14.66 2.68
CA VAL A 80 -0.17 -13.86 2.36
C VAL A 80 -1.20 -14.72 1.61
N ASP A 81 -0.73 -15.55 0.66
CA ASP A 81 -1.60 -16.40 -0.14
C ASP A 81 -2.40 -17.43 0.69
N VAL A 82 -1.73 -18.10 1.64
CA VAL A 82 -2.37 -19.05 2.56
C VAL A 82 -3.39 -18.38 3.49
N GLU A 83 -3.15 -17.13 3.90
CA GLU A 83 -4.04 -16.48 4.85
C GLU A 83 -5.21 -15.75 4.15
N PHE A 84 -4.98 -15.06 3.03
CA PHE A 84 -5.94 -14.09 2.48
C PHE A 84 -6.39 -14.32 1.02
N ASN A 85 -5.90 -15.35 0.32
CA ASN A 85 -6.33 -15.59 -1.07
C ASN A 85 -7.71 -16.28 -1.13
N LEU A 86 -8.73 -15.56 -1.63
CA LEU A 86 -10.07 -16.11 -1.87
C LEU A 86 -10.10 -17.18 -2.96
N TRP A 87 -9.17 -17.18 -3.91
CA TRP A 87 -9.04 -18.21 -4.96
C TRP A 87 -8.34 -19.48 -4.51
N ARG A 88 -7.78 -19.51 -3.29
CA ARG A 88 -7.18 -20.70 -2.69
C ARG A 88 -8.17 -21.35 -1.72
N PRO A 89 -8.78 -22.52 -2.04
CA PRO A 89 -9.85 -23.09 -1.23
C PRO A 89 -9.48 -23.35 0.23
N GLU A 90 -8.22 -23.72 0.48
CA GLU A 90 -7.69 -24.03 1.81
C GLU A 90 -7.18 -22.79 2.57
N SER A 91 -7.38 -21.58 2.04
CA SER A 91 -6.93 -20.37 2.70
C SER A 91 -7.73 -20.09 3.98
N ARG A 92 -7.09 -19.39 4.93
CA ARG A 92 -7.74 -19.06 6.21
C ARG A 92 -8.97 -18.18 6.02
N ILE A 93 -8.90 -17.20 5.13
CA ILE A 93 -10.06 -16.34 4.82
C ILE A 93 -11.25 -17.16 4.31
N ASN A 94 -11.01 -18.18 3.47
CA ASN A 94 -12.08 -19.08 3.01
C ASN A 94 -12.64 -19.94 4.14
N ALA A 95 -11.79 -20.44 5.04
CA ALA A 95 -12.25 -21.18 6.21
C ALA A 95 -13.10 -20.31 7.16
N ILE A 96 -12.75 -19.04 7.35
CA ILE A 96 -13.53 -18.06 8.12
C ILE A 96 -14.85 -17.71 7.42
N ASN A 97 -14.80 -17.52 6.11
CA ASN A 97 -15.98 -17.25 5.30
C ASN A 97 -16.96 -18.42 5.34
N ALA A 98 -16.48 -19.65 5.22
CA ALA A 98 -17.28 -20.87 5.30
C ALA A 98 -17.88 -21.14 6.69
N PHE A 99 -17.37 -20.51 7.75
CA PHE A 99 -17.92 -20.64 9.09
C PHE A 99 -19.29 -19.95 9.20
N ASP A 100 -20.36 -20.73 9.22
CA ASP A 100 -21.76 -20.28 9.13
C ASP A 100 -22.51 -20.34 10.49
N ARG A 101 -21.78 -20.45 11.59
CA ARG A 101 -22.33 -20.62 12.93
C ARG A 101 -22.31 -19.30 13.70
N SER A 102 -23.48 -18.86 14.18
CA SER A 102 -23.60 -17.69 15.06
C SER A 102 -23.63 -18.01 16.55
N ASP A 103 -23.71 -19.30 16.90
CA ASP A 103 -23.78 -19.84 18.26
C ASP A 103 -22.42 -20.26 18.83
N SER A 104 -21.34 -20.12 18.04
CA SER A 104 -20.00 -20.58 18.41
C SER A 104 -18.90 -19.67 17.86
N LEU A 105 -17.66 -19.91 18.29
CA LEU A 105 -16.48 -19.16 17.88
C LEU A 105 -15.61 -20.01 16.96
N TYR A 106 -15.18 -19.44 15.84
CA TYR A 106 -14.11 -20.03 15.04
C TYR A 106 -12.76 -19.70 15.68
N LYS A 107 -11.93 -20.71 15.90
CA LYS A 107 -10.65 -20.57 16.62
C LYS A 107 -9.52 -21.15 15.77
N PHE A 108 -8.42 -20.41 15.66
CA PHE A 108 -7.22 -20.86 14.97
C PHE A 108 -5.95 -20.26 15.57
N VAL A 109 -4.81 -20.88 15.27
CA VAL A 109 -3.49 -20.32 15.60
C VAL A 109 -2.98 -19.58 14.37
N ASP A 110 -3.07 -18.26 14.38
CA ASP A 110 -2.36 -17.37 13.48
C ASP A 110 -0.84 -17.42 13.72
N ASN A 111 -0.15 -18.23 12.91
CA ASN A 111 1.31 -18.28 12.91
C ASN A 111 1.95 -17.07 12.19
N SER A 112 1.19 -16.44 11.28
CA SER A 112 1.67 -15.34 10.45
C SER A 112 1.69 -14.00 11.20
N ARG A 113 0.85 -13.85 12.24
CA ARG A 113 0.59 -12.58 12.95
C ARG A 113 -0.12 -11.52 12.11
N LEU A 114 -0.61 -11.88 10.94
CA LEU A 114 -1.19 -10.91 10.02
C LEU A 114 -2.66 -10.60 10.34
N TRP A 115 -3.41 -11.52 10.95
CA TRP A 115 -4.86 -11.38 11.10
C TRP A 115 -5.27 -10.23 12.01
N SER A 116 -4.60 -10.07 13.15
CA SER A 116 -4.90 -8.98 14.07
C SER A 116 -4.46 -7.63 13.51
N SER A 117 -3.31 -7.59 12.84
CA SER A 117 -2.78 -6.38 12.20
C SER A 117 -3.70 -5.89 11.08
N ILE A 118 -4.03 -6.77 10.12
CA ILE A 118 -4.90 -6.40 8.99
C ILE A 118 -6.32 -6.06 9.45
N TRP A 119 -6.85 -6.75 10.46
CA TRP A 119 -8.16 -6.44 11.03
C TRP A 119 -8.20 -5.09 11.72
N ALA A 120 -7.18 -4.75 12.53
CA ALA A 120 -7.10 -3.44 13.17
C ALA A 120 -7.02 -2.31 12.13
N GLN A 121 -6.14 -2.45 11.13
CA GLN A 121 -6.04 -1.47 10.04
C GLN A 121 -7.37 -1.32 9.30
N THR A 122 -8.05 -2.43 9.03
CA THR A 122 -9.35 -2.43 8.35
C THR A 122 -10.43 -1.70 9.15
N LEU A 123 -10.48 -1.87 10.47
CA LEU A 123 -11.41 -1.14 11.33
C LEU A 123 -11.16 0.37 11.30
N ASP A 124 -9.89 0.78 11.36
CA ASP A 124 -9.49 2.18 11.31
C ASP A 124 -9.85 2.81 9.95
N LEU A 125 -9.52 2.13 8.86
CA LEU A 125 -9.78 2.57 7.48
C LEU A 125 -11.27 2.58 7.14
N HIS A 126 -12.03 1.57 7.59
CA HIS A 126 -13.49 1.56 7.46
C HIS A 126 -14.11 2.77 8.18
N THR A 127 -13.66 3.03 9.41
CA THR A 127 -14.16 4.17 10.19
C THR A 127 -13.80 5.50 9.54
N ALA A 128 -12.55 5.68 9.13
CA ALA A 128 -12.06 6.91 8.52
C ALA A 128 -12.75 7.19 7.18
N SER A 129 -13.00 6.14 6.38
CA SER A 129 -13.72 6.22 5.10
C SER A 129 -15.24 6.25 5.22
N GLN A 130 -15.78 6.25 6.44
CA GLN A 130 -17.22 6.20 6.71
C GLN A 130 -17.92 5.01 6.02
N GLY A 131 -17.24 3.87 6.00
CA GLY A 131 -17.74 2.61 5.44
C GLY A 131 -17.54 2.43 3.94
N ALA A 132 -16.88 3.36 3.25
CA ALA A 132 -16.57 3.18 1.83
C ALA A 132 -15.52 2.08 1.60
N PHE A 133 -14.53 1.97 2.48
CA PHE A 133 -13.71 0.77 2.58
C PHE A 133 -14.38 -0.22 3.53
N ASP A 134 -14.97 -1.28 2.99
CA ASP A 134 -15.65 -2.31 3.79
C ASP A 134 -15.21 -3.72 3.38
N PRO A 135 -14.49 -4.46 4.26
CA PRO A 135 -14.06 -5.81 3.95
C PRO A 135 -15.25 -6.77 3.85
N THR A 136 -16.43 -6.42 4.35
CA THR A 136 -17.60 -7.30 4.37
C THR A 136 -18.38 -7.33 3.05
N VAL A 137 -17.91 -6.61 2.03
CA VAL A 137 -18.55 -6.48 0.70
C VAL A 137 -18.54 -7.78 -0.12
N GLN A 138 -17.80 -8.80 0.32
CA GLN A 138 -17.59 -10.07 -0.39
C GLN A 138 -18.87 -10.72 -0.97
N PRO A 139 -20.01 -10.80 -0.24
CA PRO A 139 -21.22 -11.42 -0.81
C PRO A 139 -21.72 -10.71 -2.06
N LEU A 140 -21.59 -9.38 -2.11
CA LEU A 140 -21.99 -8.58 -3.27
C LEU A 140 -20.97 -8.71 -4.41
N VAL A 141 -19.68 -8.77 -4.09
CA VAL A 141 -18.61 -9.03 -5.10
C VAL A 141 -18.86 -10.36 -5.82
N GLU A 142 -19.24 -11.41 -5.08
CA GLU A 142 -19.64 -12.69 -5.65
C GLU A 142 -20.92 -12.58 -6.49
N LEU A 143 -21.95 -11.89 -5.98
CA LEU A 143 -23.22 -11.69 -6.69
C LEU A 143 -22.99 -11.07 -8.08
N TRP A 144 -22.12 -10.07 -8.18
CA TRP A 144 -21.80 -9.39 -9.44
C TRP A 144 -20.82 -10.16 -10.34
N GLY A 145 -20.36 -11.33 -9.92
CA GLY A 145 -19.47 -12.19 -10.70
C GLY A 145 -18.03 -11.70 -10.79
N PHE A 146 -17.58 -10.88 -9.82
CA PHE A 146 -16.19 -10.45 -9.70
C PHE A 146 -15.37 -11.34 -8.75
N GLY A 147 -16.03 -12.27 -8.05
CA GLY A 147 -15.41 -13.31 -7.21
C GLY A 147 -15.26 -14.66 -7.93
N LEU A 148 -15.45 -15.76 -7.19
CA LEU A 148 -15.38 -17.12 -7.72
C LEU A 148 -16.66 -17.58 -8.45
N ALA A 149 -17.80 -16.99 -8.10
CA ALA A 149 -19.09 -17.33 -8.67
C ALA A 149 -19.15 -16.94 -10.15
N LYS A 150 -19.78 -17.82 -10.95
CA LYS A 150 -20.07 -17.49 -12.35
C LYS A 150 -21.15 -16.42 -12.40
N ARG A 151 -20.94 -15.42 -13.24
CA ARG A 151 -21.89 -14.34 -13.49
C ARG A 151 -23.29 -14.88 -13.81
N SER A 152 -24.29 -14.39 -13.09
CA SER A 152 -25.71 -14.50 -13.39
C SER A 152 -26.31 -13.12 -13.62
N HIS A 153 -27.52 -13.07 -14.16
CA HIS A 153 -28.32 -11.85 -14.13
C HIS A 153 -28.60 -11.49 -12.67
N VAL A 154 -28.30 -10.25 -12.27
CA VAL A 154 -28.47 -9.77 -10.89
C VAL A 154 -29.74 -8.92 -10.83
N THR A 155 -30.65 -9.29 -9.93
CA THR A 155 -31.91 -8.57 -9.67
C THR A 155 -31.81 -7.69 -8.42
N ASP A 156 -32.71 -6.73 -8.28
CA ASP A 156 -32.80 -5.91 -7.07
C ASP A 156 -33.13 -6.76 -5.83
N GLU A 157 -33.91 -7.83 -6.01
CA GLU A 157 -34.22 -8.81 -4.96
C GLU A 157 -32.96 -9.54 -4.46
N ASP A 158 -32.03 -9.91 -5.35
CA ASP A 158 -30.76 -10.54 -4.97
C ASP A 158 -29.92 -9.60 -4.09
N ILE A 159 -29.88 -8.31 -4.46
CA ILE A 159 -29.14 -7.29 -3.70
C ILE A 159 -29.81 -7.06 -2.35
N GLN A 160 -31.14 -6.92 -2.31
CA GLN A 160 -31.90 -6.74 -1.07
C GLN A 160 -31.74 -7.92 -0.11
N ALA A 161 -31.53 -9.14 -0.63
CA ALA A 161 -31.24 -10.31 0.18
C ALA A 161 -29.84 -10.30 0.80
N LEU A 162 -28.83 -9.72 0.12
CA LEU A 162 -27.43 -9.73 0.58
C LEU A 162 -27.00 -8.48 1.35
N LEU A 163 -27.53 -7.30 0.99
CA LEU A 163 -27.13 -6.02 1.57
C LEU A 163 -27.21 -5.95 3.11
N PRO A 164 -28.20 -6.57 3.79
CA PRO A 164 -28.23 -6.59 5.26
C PRO A 164 -27.00 -7.25 5.92
N HIS A 165 -26.29 -8.12 5.19
CA HIS A 165 -25.13 -8.89 5.65
C HIS A 165 -23.79 -8.18 5.42
N VAL A 166 -23.84 -7.02 4.78
CA VAL A 166 -22.71 -6.12 4.45
C VAL A 166 -22.78 -4.89 5.36
N GLY A 167 -21.62 -4.32 5.69
CA GLY A 167 -21.48 -3.26 6.69
C GLY A 167 -20.63 -3.75 7.85
N LEU A 168 -19.33 -3.45 7.86
CA LEU A 168 -18.46 -3.84 8.97
C LEU A 168 -18.98 -3.26 10.29
N SER A 169 -19.30 -4.16 11.22
CA SER A 169 -19.69 -3.80 12.57
C SER A 169 -19.44 -4.96 13.51
N PHE A 170 -19.20 -4.65 14.78
CA PHE A 170 -19.08 -5.67 15.83
C PHE A 170 -20.32 -6.58 15.89
N GLU A 171 -21.50 -6.08 15.55
CA GLU A 171 -22.74 -6.86 15.55
C GLU A 171 -22.84 -7.87 14.39
N ARG A 172 -21.92 -7.85 13.43
CA ARG A 172 -21.85 -8.84 12.34
C ARG A 172 -20.66 -9.77 12.50
N ILE A 173 -19.45 -9.22 12.57
CA ILE A 173 -18.21 -9.97 12.64
C ILE A 173 -17.18 -9.25 13.51
N ASP A 174 -16.39 -10.04 14.24
CA ASP A 174 -15.36 -9.54 15.13
C ASP A 174 -14.22 -10.55 15.22
N ILE A 175 -12.97 -10.07 15.15
CA ILE A 175 -11.75 -10.87 15.17
C ILE A 175 -10.87 -10.36 16.32
N ASN A 176 -10.53 -11.24 17.25
CA ASN A 176 -9.76 -10.87 18.44
C ASN A 176 -8.64 -11.87 18.71
N GLU A 177 -7.49 -11.36 19.13
CA GLU A 177 -6.44 -12.18 19.72
C GLU A 177 -6.77 -12.55 21.15
N VAL A 178 -6.51 -13.80 21.50
CA VAL A 178 -6.50 -14.26 22.88
C VAL A 178 -5.06 -14.32 23.35
N THR A 179 -4.76 -13.55 24.39
CA THR A 179 -3.46 -13.52 25.05
C THR A 179 -3.55 -14.10 26.46
N ALA A 180 -2.47 -14.73 26.92
CA ALA A 180 -2.27 -15.07 28.32
C ALA A 180 -0.80 -14.84 28.67
N ASP A 181 -0.55 -14.22 29.83
CA ASP A 181 0.78 -13.77 30.26
C ASP A 181 1.48 -12.84 29.26
N LYS A 182 0.70 -11.96 28.61
CA LYS A 182 1.15 -11.06 27.51
C LYS A 182 1.73 -11.79 26.29
N GLN A 183 1.45 -13.08 26.17
CA GLN A 183 1.83 -13.89 25.02
C GLN A 183 0.56 -14.27 24.26
N TYR A 184 0.60 -14.12 22.94
CA TYR A 184 -0.46 -14.64 22.10
C TYR A 184 -0.65 -16.14 22.30
N LYS A 185 -1.91 -16.59 22.24
CA LYS A 185 -2.27 -18.01 22.25
C LYS A 185 -2.98 -18.44 20.96
N PHE A 186 -4.04 -17.74 20.57
CA PHE A 186 -4.84 -18.04 19.37
C PHE A 186 -5.70 -16.84 19.00
N THR A 187 -6.25 -16.85 17.79
CA THR A 187 -7.25 -15.88 17.32
C THR A 187 -8.64 -16.50 17.38
N ILE A 188 -9.62 -15.69 17.75
CA ILE A 188 -11.05 -16.04 17.68
C ILE A 188 -11.76 -15.14 16.68
N VAL A 189 -12.63 -15.74 15.87
CA VAL A 189 -13.58 -15.03 15.02
C VAL A 189 -14.98 -15.33 15.53
N ARG A 190 -15.74 -14.26 15.79
CA ARG A 190 -17.15 -14.33 16.12
C ARG A 190 -17.95 -13.77 14.96
N LYS A 191 -18.80 -14.60 14.36
CA LYS A 191 -19.82 -14.16 13.42
C LYS A 191 -21.16 -14.17 14.13
N ARG A 192 -21.80 -13.02 14.25
CA ARG A 192 -23.19 -12.90 14.74
C ARG A 192 -24.18 -12.99 13.59
N ASP A 193 -23.72 -12.64 12.40
CA ASP A 193 -24.39 -12.88 11.13
C ASP A 193 -23.67 -14.01 10.38
N SER A 194 -24.35 -15.14 10.18
CA SER A 194 -23.78 -16.30 9.51
C SER A 194 -23.55 -16.09 8.02
N LEU A 195 -24.17 -15.08 7.41
CA LEU A 195 -24.06 -14.75 5.99
C LEU A 195 -23.02 -13.66 5.70
N THR A 196 -22.55 -12.91 6.71
CA THR A 196 -21.40 -12.01 6.53
C THR A 196 -20.17 -12.79 6.06
N ARG A 197 -19.47 -12.26 5.07
CA ARG A 197 -18.23 -12.78 4.51
C ARG A 197 -17.25 -11.62 4.41
N ILE A 198 -15.95 -11.92 4.45
CA ILE A 198 -14.88 -10.92 4.35
C ILE A 198 -14.05 -11.11 3.08
N ASP A 199 -13.59 -10.01 2.54
CA ASP A 199 -12.68 -9.85 1.41
C ASP A 199 -11.66 -8.76 1.78
N PHE A 200 -10.37 -9.06 1.65
CA PHE A 200 -9.28 -8.12 1.90
C PHE A 200 -8.59 -7.66 0.62
N ASN A 201 -9.15 -7.90 -0.57
CA ASN A 201 -8.52 -7.57 -1.84
C ASN A 201 -8.19 -6.07 -1.98
N GLY A 202 -8.93 -5.16 -1.32
CA GLY A 202 -8.62 -3.73 -1.31
C GLY A 202 -7.50 -3.30 -0.34
N ILE A 203 -6.80 -4.23 0.32
CA ILE A 203 -5.69 -3.94 1.25
C ILE A 203 -4.57 -5.00 1.22
N ALA A 204 -4.89 -6.24 0.82
CA ALA A 204 -4.00 -7.39 0.94
C ALA A 204 -2.81 -7.32 -0.02
N GLN A 205 -2.96 -6.74 -1.21
CA GLN A 205 -1.83 -6.53 -2.13
C GLN A 205 -0.87 -5.48 -1.59
N GLY A 206 -1.40 -4.35 -1.09
CA GLY A 206 -0.61 -3.38 -0.33
C GLY A 206 0.11 -4.00 0.88
N LEU A 207 -0.54 -4.90 1.62
CA LEU A 207 0.10 -5.64 2.71
C LEU A 207 1.24 -6.55 2.22
N THR A 208 1.08 -7.25 1.09
CA THR A 208 2.16 -8.05 0.47
C THR A 208 3.38 -7.18 0.20
N VAL A 209 3.16 -6.01 -0.40
CA VAL A 209 4.21 -5.04 -0.72
C VAL A 209 4.91 -4.57 0.56
N ASP A 210 4.16 -4.29 1.62
CA ASP A 210 4.71 -3.90 2.91
C ASP A 210 5.59 -5.00 3.53
N LEU A 211 5.13 -6.25 3.53
CA LEU A 211 5.87 -7.39 4.09
C LEU A 211 7.15 -7.68 3.30
N LEU A 212 7.11 -7.56 1.97
CA LEU A 212 8.31 -7.68 1.13
C LEU A 212 9.30 -6.56 1.41
N ALA A 213 8.84 -5.31 1.53
CA ALA A 213 9.69 -4.17 1.88
C ALA A 213 10.36 -4.36 3.26
N GLU A 214 9.60 -4.80 4.27
CA GLU A 214 10.13 -5.09 5.60
C GLU A 214 11.14 -6.25 5.59
N MET A 215 10.87 -7.30 4.78
CA MET A 215 11.77 -8.44 4.57
C MET A 215 13.12 -8.02 3.96
N LEU A 216 13.10 -7.07 3.01
CA LEU A 216 14.30 -6.48 2.41
C LEU A 216 15.08 -5.67 3.45
N GLN A 217 14.39 -4.78 4.17
CA GLN A 217 14.99 -3.94 5.20
C GLN A 217 15.63 -4.76 6.31
N SER A 218 14.96 -5.84 6.77
CA SER A 218 15.50 -6.73 7.80
C SER A 218 16.77 -7.47 7.36
N ARG A 219 17.05 -7.52 6.06
CA ARG A 219 18.24 -8.11 5.44
C ARG A 219 19.26 -7.06 4.98
N GLY A 220 19.05 -5.79 5.32
CA GLY A 220 19.96 -4.68 5.02
C GLY A 220 19.80 -4.08 3.62
N ALA A 221 18.83 -4.53 2.83
CA ALA A 221 18.48 -3.88 1.56
C ALA A 221 17.55 -2.70 1.87
N ILE A 222 18.13 -1.50 1.98
CA ILE A 222 17.39 -0.26 2.32
C ILE A 222 16.97 0.55 1.09
N ASP A 223 17.70 0.39 -0.02
CA ASP A 223 17.41 1.03 -1.29
C ASP A 223 16.70 0.02 -2.20
N PHE A 224 15.37 0.13 -2.29
CA PHE A 224 14.54 -0.85 -2.99
C PHE A 224 13.28 -0.24 -3.61
N MET A 225 12.70 -0.99 -4.55
CA MET A 225 11.35 -0.86 -5.08
C MET A 225 10.71 -2.24 -5.11
N VAL A 226 9.59 -2.38 -4.42
CA VAL A 226 8.72 -3.55 -4.46
C VAL A 226 7.45 -3.15 -5.20
N GLU A 227 7.04 -3.96 -6.16
CA GLU A 227 5.79 -3.82 -6.90
C GLU A 227 5.05 -5.17 -6.92
N VAL A 228 3.75 -5.15 -6.62
CA VAL A 228 2.85 -6.29 -6.77
C VAL A 228 1.53 -5.80 -7.35
N GLY A 229 1.21 -6.19 -8.59
CA GLY A 229 -0.06 -5.85 -9.22
C GLY A 229 -0.33 -4.38 -9.56
N GLY A 230 0.68 -3.52 -9.48
CA GLY A 230 0.57 -2.07 -9.59
C GLY A 230 0.82 -1.33 -8.27
N GLU A 231 0.89 -2.05 -7.16
CA GLU A 231 1.01 -1.49 -5.82
C GLU A 231 2.49 -1.42 -5.51
N VAL A 232 3.00 -0.22 -5.22
CA VAL A 232 4.44 0.02 -5.15
C VAL A 232 4.84 0.56 -3.79
N ARG A 233 5.95 0.07 -3.23
CA ARG A 233 6.64 0.69 -2.10
C ARG A 233 8.13 0.80 -2.37
N CYS A 234 8.68 1.97 -2.08
CA CYS A 234 10.09 2.26 -2.27
C CYS A 234 10.77 2.61 -0.95
N GLY A 235 11.98 2.11 -0.77
CA GLY A 235 12.90 2.51 0.30
C GLY A 235 14.11 3.20 -0.29
N GLY A 236 14.61 4.22 0.42
CA GLY A 236 15.83 4.92 0.05
C GLY A 236 15.78 5.51 -1.36
N LYS A 237 16.84 5.28 -2.13
CA LYS A 237 17.10 5.92 -3.42
C LYS A 237 17.55 4.92 -4.48
N ARG A 238 17.40 5.31 -5.75
CA ARG A 238 18.01 4.60 -6.87
C ARG A 238 19.54 4.73 -6.84
N SER A 239 20.21 3.92 -7.65
CA SER A 239 21.67 3.87 -7.79
C SER A 239 22.30 5.18 -8.26
N ASP A 240 21.54 6.09 -8.86
CA ASP A 240 21.95 7.46 -9.22
C ASP A 240 21.76 8.48 -8.09
N GLY A 241 21.27 8.06 -6.92
CA GLY A 241 21.02 8.91 -5.75
C GLY A 241 19.71 9.71 -5.80
N LEU A 242 18.88 9.47 -6.82
CA LEU A 242 17.55 10.09 -6.97
C LEU A 242 16.44 9.20 -6.38
N PRO A 243 15.27 9.78 -6.05
CA PRO A 243 14.09 8.99 -5.70
C PRO A 243 13.72 7.96 -6.78
N TRP A 244 12.98 6.92 -6.39
CA TRP A 244 12.45 5.94 -7.33
C TRP A 244 11.38 6.58 -8.22
N ARG A 245 11.48 6.39 -9.54
CA ARG A 245 10.55 6.99 -10.49
C ARG A 245 9.41 6.03 -10.77
N ILE A 246 8.20 6.41 -10.34
CA ILE A 246 7.00 5.62 -10.55
C ILE A 246 6.10 6.36 -11.54
N ALA A 247 5.70 5.66 -12.61
CA ALA A 247 4.79 6.20 -13.60
C ALA A 247 3.34 5.95 -13.16
N ILE A 248 2.50 6.97 -13.31
CA ILE A 248 1.05 6.84 -13.19
C ILE A 248 0.52 6.70 -14.60
N ASP A 249 -0.15 5.58 -14.86
CA ASP A 249 -0.74 5.29 -16.15
C ASP A 249 -1.97 6.18 -16.38
N ARG A 250 -2.14 6.59 -17.62
CA ARG A 250 -3.36 7.19 -18.14
C ARG A 250 -4.44 6.09 -18.21
N PRO A 251 -5.61 6.20 -17.55
CA PRO A 251 -6.67 5.19 -17.56
C PRO A 251 -7.39 4.99 -18.90
N ILE A 252 -6.66 4.52 -19.92
CA ILE A 252 -7.19 4.24 -21.26
C ILE A 252 -7.77 2.82 -21.25
N ALA A 253 -9.06 2.70 -21.61
CA ALA A 253 -9.68 1.40 -21.84
C ALA A 253 -9.18 0.82 -23.18
N SER A 254 -8.58 -0.38 -23.17
CA SER A 254 -8.26 -1.10 -24.39
C SER A 254 -9.52 -1.82 -24.92
N ASN A 255 -9.88 -1.59 -26.18
CA ASN A 255 -11.00 -2.28 -26.83
C ASN A 255 -10.59 -3.64 -27.42
N ASP A 256 -9.30 -3.94 -27.49
CA ASP A 256 -8.70 -5.13 -28.09
C ASP A 256 -7.92 -6.01 -27.09
N GLY A 257 -7.93 -5.65 -25.81
CA GLY A 257 -7.18 -6.35 -24.76
C GLY A 257 -5.66 -6.20 -24.84
N LEU A 258 -5.15 -5.32 -25.72
CA LEU A 258 -3.74 -4.93 -25.73
C LEU A 258 -3.57 -3.70 -24.85
N ASP A 259 -2.91 -3.88 -23.70
CA ASP A 259 -2.61 -2.82 -22.75
C ASP A 259 -1.68 -1.76 -23.36
N GLN A 260 -2.25 -0.76 -24.04
CA GLN A 260 -1.52 0.46 -24.37
C GLN A 260 -1.40 1.28 -23.09
N ARG A 261 -0.24 1.19 -22.44
CA ARG A 261 0.11 2.06 -21.31
C ARG A 261 0.62 3.38 -21.83
N GLU A 262 -0.21 4.41 -21.77
CA GLU A 262 0.24 5.80 -21.88
C GLU A 262 0.54 6.34 -20.48
N MET A 263 1.65 7.05 -20.32
CA MET A 263 2.00 7.67 -19.04
C MET A 263 1.25 8.99 -18.87
N GLN A 264 0.58 9.17 -17.73
CA GLN A 264 -0.05 10.42 -17.33
C GLN A 264 0.91 11.33 -16.56
N ALA A 265 1.60 10.77 -15.56
CA ALA A 265 2.51 11.51 -14.68
C ALA A 265 3.67 10.61 -14.22
N ILE A 266 4.75 11.23 -13.71
CA ILE A 266 5.87 10.53 -13.08
C ILE A 266 6.15 11.18 -11.73
N VAL A 267 6.20 10.36 -10.69
CA VAL A 267 6.47 10.80 -9.33
C VAL A 267 7.76 10.18 -8.80
N GLY A 268 8.47 10.94 -7.96
CA GLY A 268 9.65 10.49 -7.23
C GLY A 268 9.27 9.99 -5.84
N ILE A 269 9.45 8.69 -5.59
CA ILE A 269 9.09 8.04 -4.33
C ILE A 269 10.34 7.62 -3.56
N SER A 270 10.41 8.00 -2.29
CA SER A 270 11.43 7.56 -1.33
C SER A 270 10.77 7.33 0.02
N ASP A 271 11.02 6.16 0.62
CA ASP A 271 10.52 5.78 1.95
C ASP A 271 9.00 5.92 2.11
N ALA A 272 8.28 5.51 1.07
CA ALA A 272 6.83 5.61 0.94
C ALA A 272 6.29 4.62 -0.11
N ALA A 273 4.98 4.53 -0.18
CA ALA A 273 4.22 3.71 -1.11
C ALA A 273 3.32 4.57 -1.99
N ILE A 274 2.98 4.02 -3.15
CA ILE A 274 2.02 4.55 -4.09
C ILE A 274 1.19 3.40 -4.66
N CYS A 275 -0.12 3.46 -4.47
CA CYS A 275 -1.06 2.43 -4.92
C CYS A 275 -2.16 3.07 -5.77
N THR A 276 -2.65 2.35 -6.77
CA THR A 276 -3.66 2.86 -7.69
C THR A 276 -4.82 1.90 -7.84
N SER A 277 -6.02 2.35 -7.49
CA SER A 277 -7.27 1.65 -7.82
C SER A 277 -7.90 2.29 -9.06
N GLY A 278 -8.56 1.51 -9.91
CA GLY A 278 -9.17 2.05 -11.12
C GLY A 278 -10.22 1.16 -11.77
N ASN A 279 -11.20 1.80 -12.43
CA ASN A 279 -12.36 1.16 -13.03
C ASN A 279 -12.21 0.86 -14.53
N TYR A 280 -11.07 1.22 -15.13
CA TYR A 280 -10.86 1.20 -16.59
C TYR A 280 -10.28 -0.11 -17.15
N ARG A 281 -9.79 -1.03 -16.30
CA ARG A 281 -9.18 -2.31 -16.72
C ARG A 281 -10.11 -3.51 -16.51
N LYS A 282 -10.82 -3.54 -15.37
CA LYS A 282 -11.71 -4.65 -14.97
C LYS A 282 -13.16 -4.13 -14.89
N PHE A 283 -13.84 -4.16 -16.03
CA PHE A 283 -15.27 -3.84 -16.16
C PHE A 283 -15.93 -4.78 -17.17
N TYR A 284 -17.25 -4.89 -17.12
CA TYR A 284 -18.05 -5.46 -18.21
C TYR A 284 -19.20 -4.54 -18.58
N GLU A 285 -19.78 -4.73 -19.75
CA GLU A 285 -20.93 -3.97 -20.22
C GLU A 285 -22.20 -4.84 -20.17
N GLU A 286 -23.30 -4.28 -19.66
CA GLU A 286 -24.63 -4.89 -19.67
C GLU A 286 -25.66 -3.78 -19.97
N ASP A 287 -26.49 -3.98 -21.00
CA ASP A 287 -27.47 -3.00 -21.47
C ASP A 287 -26.88 -1.60 -21.78
N GLY A 288 -25.63 -1.56 -22.25
CA GLY A 288 -24.91 -0.31 -22.54
C GLY A 288 -24.32 0.38 -21.31
N ILE A 289 -24.41 -0.24 -20.13
CA ILE A 289 -23.88 0.29 -18.87
C ILE A 289 -22.60 -0.47 -18.51
N LYS A 290 -21.48 0.26 -18.35
CA LYS A 290 -20.23 -0.30 -17.82
C LYS A 290 -20.35 -0.51 -16.31
N ARG A 291 -20.02 -1.72 -15.86
CA ARG A 291 -20.00 -2.13 -14.45
C ARG A 291 -18.56 -2.45 -14.05
N SER A 292 -18.00 -1.67 -13.13
CA SER A 292 -16.66 -1.95 -12.58
C SER A 292 -16.72 -3.00 -11.47
N HIS A 293 -15.56 -3.52 -11.10
CA HIS A 293 -15.41 -4.48 -9.99
C HIS A 293 -15.52 -3.84 -8.60
N THR A 294 -15.49 -2.51 -8.49
CA THR A 294 -15.70 -1.81 -7.22
C THR A 294 -17.19 -1.74 -6.91
N ILE A 295 -17.59 -2.43 -5.84
CA ILE A 295 -18.98 -2.47 -5.39
C ILE A 295 -19.18 -1.48 -4.24
N SER A 296 -20.25 -0.69 -4.30
CA SER A 296 -20.64 0.19 -3.21
C SER A 296 -21.27 -0.62 -2.08
N PRO A 297 -20.70 -0.61 -0.85
CA PRO A 297 -21.29 -1.30 0.29
C PRO A 297 -22.59 -0.63 0.77
N PHE A 298 -22.88 0.59 0.30
CA PHE A 298 -24.05 1.36 0.71
C PHE A 298 -25.34 0.92 0.01
N ASN A 299 -25.25 0.55 -1.27
CA ASN A 299 -26.41 0.21 -2.09
C ASN A 299 -26.30 -1.17 -2.75
N GLY A 300 -25.12 -1.80 -2.71
CA GLY A 300 -24.89 -3.13 -3.25
C GLY A 300 -24.66 -3.20 -4.76
N TYR A 301 -24.53 -2.08 -5.47
CA TYR A 301 -24.28 -2.04 -6.91
C TYR A 301 -22.81 -1.68 -7.21
N PRO A 302 -22.28 -2.06 -8.40
CA PRO A 302 -21.07 -1.46 -8.95
C PRO A 302 -21.17 0.06 -8.94
N VAL A 303 -20.08 0.71 -8.59
CA VAL A 303 -20.03 2.18 -8.54
C VAL A 303 -20.31 2.78 -9.93
N GLN A 304 -21.06 3.88 -9.94
CA GLN A 304 -21.44 4.60 -11.16
C GLN A 304 -21.10 6.09 -11.01
N HIS A 305 -19.87 6.44 -11.34
CA HIS A 305 -19.37 7.82 -11.35
C HIS A 305 -18.21 7.95 -12.35
N SER A 306 -17.77 9.18 -12.60
CA SER A 306 -16.73 9.47 -13.59
C SER A 306 -15.29 9.22 -13.14
N LEU A 307 -15.02 8.95 -11.86
CA LEU A 307 -13.66 8.65 -11.40
C LEU A 307 -13.15 7.36 -12.06
N LEU A 308 -12.09 7.49 -12.87
CA LEU A 308 -11.48 6.40 -13.63
C LEU A 308 -10.36 5.73 -12.82
N SER A 309 -9.57 6.54 -12.10
CA SER A 309 -8.52 6.06 -11.22
C SER A 309 -8.30 6.99 -10.03
N ALA A 310 -7.96 6.38 -8.90
CA ALA A 310 -7.45 7.04 -7.71
C ALA A 310 -6.07 6.46 -7.40
N THR A 311 -5.05 7.30 -7.46
CA THR A 311 -3.69 6.97 -7.01
C THR A 311 -3.46 7.64 -5.67
N VAL A 312 -3.02 6.87 -4.67
CA VAL A 312 -2.76 7.37 -3.31
C VAL A 312 -1.31 7.09 -2.95
N HIS A 313 -0.65 8.12 -2.41
CA HIS A 313 0.65 8.05 -1.76
C HIS A 313 0.45 7.97 -0.25
N ALA A 314 1.16 7.06 0.43
CA ALA A 314 1.20 6.96 1.89
C ALA A 314 2.51 6.32 2.35
N VAL A 315 2.79 6.26 3.65
CA VAL A 315 4.01 5.58 4.16
C VAL A 315 4.00 4.07 3.89
N ASN A 316 2.82 3.46 3.99
CA ASN A 316 2.58 2.03 3.87
C ASN A 316 1.69 1.75 2.67
N ALA A 317 1.98 0.67 1.95
CA ALA A 317 1.23 0.31 0.75
C ALA A 317 -0.18 -0.20 1.09
N SER A 318 -0.35 -0.94 2.19
CA SER A 318 -1.68 -1.34 2.70
C SER A 318 -2.61 -0.15 2.93
N THR A 319 -2.12 0.93 3.57
CA THR A 319 -2.89 2.17 3.75
C THR A 319 -3.22 2.83 2.41
N ALA A 320 -2.24 2.99 1.52
CA ALA A 320 -2.46 3.59 0.21
C ALA A 320 -3.49 2.82 -0.63
N ASP A 321 -3.42 1.49 -0.63
CA ASP A 321 -4.32 0.58 -1.35
C ASP A 321 -5.77 0.70 -0.86
N ALA A 322 -5.96 0.66 0.46
CA ALA A 322 -7.28 0.79 1.07
C ALA A 322 -7.90 2.18 0.87
N LEU A 323 -7.10 3.24 0.99
CA LEU A 323 -7.55 4.60 0.71
C LEU A 323 -7.91 4.78 -0.77
N ALA A 324 -7.12 4.24 -1.69
CA ALA A 324 -7.43 4.28 -3.12
C ALA A 324 -8.74 3.55 -3.42
N THR A 325 -8.96 2.38 -2.81
CA THR A 325 -10.21 1.63 -2.90
C THR A 325 -11.40 2.43 -2.35
N ALA A 326 -11.26 3.06 -1.19
CA ALA A 326 -12.30 3.92 -0.61
C ALA A 326 -12.66 5.11 -1.52
N CYS A 327 -11.65 5.73 -2.16
CA CYS A 327 -11.86 6.81 -3.12
C CYS A 327 -12.65 6.33 -4.35
N MET A 328 -12.36 5.13 -4.84
CA MET A 328 -13.12 4.52 -5.93
C MET A 328 -14.55 4.15 -5.55
N VAL A 329 -14.88 4.02 -4.26
CA VAL A 329 -16.27 3.86 -3.79
C VAL A 329 -16.98 5.22 -3.69
N TRP A 330 -16.30 6.24 -3.18
CA TRP A 330 -16.86 7.59 -3.04
C TRP A 330 -17.04 8.33 -4.36
N GLY A 331 -16.17 8.07 -5.35
CA GLY A 331 -16.14 8.82 -6.59
C GLY A 331 -15.40 10.15 -6.47
N PRO A 332 -15.46 11.00 -7.50
CA PRO A 332 -14.53 12.11 -7.64
C PRO A 332 -14.72 13.18 -6.57
N GLU A 333 -15.92 13.71 -6.36
CA GLU A 333 -16.11 14.82 -5.41
C GLU A 333 -16.07 14.38 -3.94
N GLU A 334 -16.73 13.27 -3.60
CA GLU A 334 -16.72 12.77 -2.22
C GLU A 334 -15.37 12.15 -1.85
N GLY A 335 -14.67 11.51 -2.80
CA GLY A 335 -13.33 10.97 -2.59
C GLY A 335 -12.31 12.07 -2.30
N GLN A 336 -12.43 13.22 -2.97
CA GLN A 336 -11.59 14.40 -2.69
C GLN A 336 -11.79 14.90 -1.27
N ARG A 337 -13.06 15.09 -0.85
CA ARG A 337 -13.39 15.53 0.51
C ARG A 337 -12.96 14.52 1.55
N PHE A 338 -13.09 13.23 1.26
CA PHE A 338 -12.61 12.16 2.11
C PHE A 338 -11.08 12.26 2.31
N ILE A 339 -10.29 12.36 1.24
CA ILE A 339 -8.83 12.49 1.35
C ILE A 339 -8.43 13.76 2.11
N GLU A 340 -9.06 14.89 1.83
CA GLU A 340 -8.79 16.15 2.54
C GLU A 340 -9.09 16.02 4.04
N ALA A 341 -10.23 15.42 4.40
CA ALA A 341 -10.59 15.16 5.79
C ALA A 341 -9.63 14.17 6.47
N TYR A 342 -9.23 13.09 5.77
CA TYR A 342 -8.27 12.12 6.27
C TYR A 342 -6.91 12.76 6.56
N ARG A 343 -6.41 13.59 5.64
CA ARG A 343 -5.15 14.33 5.81
C ARG A 343 -5.22 15.30 6.99
N ALA A 344 -6.36 15.97 7.18
CA ALA A 344 -6.56 16.89 8.30
C ALA A 344 -6.59 16.17 9.66
N SER A 345 -7.14 14.95 9.73
CA SER A 345 -7.17 14.15 10.96
C SER A 345 -5.87 13.36 11.20
N HIS A 346 -5.07 13.10 10.16
CA HIS A 346 -3.80 12.36 10.22
C HIS A 346 -2.62 13.16 9.64
N PRO A 347 -2.27 14.34 10.21
CA PRO A 347 -1.29 15.24 9.62
C PRO A 347 0.14 14.68 9.53
N PHE A 348 0.42 13.56 10.20
CA PHE A 348 1.74 12.91 10.21
C PHE A 348 1.85 11.69 9.29
N GLU A 349 0.76 11.27 8.64
CA GLU A 349 0.74 10.06 7.80
C GLU A 349 1.17 10.29 6.35
N ARG A 350 1.46 11.55 5.96
CA ARG A 350 1.98 11.91 4.63
C ARG A 350 1.14 11.37 3.48
N VAL A 351 -0.18 11.43 3.62
CA VAL A 351 -1.13 10.98 2.59
C VAL A 351 -1.32 12.05 1.53
N GLU A 352 -1.16 11.67 0.26
CA GLU A 352 -1.50 12.52 -0.90
C GLU A 352 -2.25 11.67 -1.93
N ALA A 353 -3.08 12.29 -2.78
CA ALA A 353 -3.84 11.58 -3.79
C ALA A 353 -3.90 12.32 -5.14
N TYR A 354 -4.03 11.54 -6.21
CA TYR A 354 -4.14 11.98 -7.59
C TYR A 354 -5.26 11.23 -8.28
N PHE A 355 -6.28 11.97 -8.72
CA PHE A 355 -7.49 11.44 -9.32
C PHE A 355 -7.56 11.79 -10.79
N ILE A 356 -7.98 10.82 -11.59
CA ILE A 356 -8.27 11.02 -13.02
C ILE A 356 -9.73 10.66 -13.23
N SER A 357 -10.51 11.61 -13.72
CA SER A 357 -11.95 11.46 -13.96
C SER A 357 -12.32 11.75 -15.41
N ASP A 358 -13.34 11.08 -15.91
CA ASP A 358 -13.93 11.35 -17.23
C ASP A 358 -14.84 12.59 -17.17
N GLU A 359 -14.60 13.60 -18.02
CA GLU A 359 -15.51 14.75 -18.20
C GLU A 359 -16.48 14.54 -19.37
N GLY A 360 -16.41 13.38 -20.02
CA GLY A 360 -17.15 13.04 -21.22
C GLY A 360 -16.45 13.52 -22.49
N ARG A 361 -16.88 12.97 -23.64
CA ARG A 361 -16.33 13.30 -24.98
C ARG A 361 -14.82 13.06 -25.13
N GLY A 362 -14.21 12.25 -24.26
CA GLY A 362 -12.78 11.96 -24.27
C GLY A 362 -11.93 13.03 -23.59
N GLU A 363 -12.54 13.94 -22.82
CA GLU A 363 -11.86 14.92 -21.96
C GLU A 363 -11.75 14.40 -20.52
N TRP A 364 -10.63 14.74 -19.88
CA TRP A 364 -10.19 14.12 -18.63
C TRP A 364 -9.89 15.23 -17.64
N ARG A 365 -10.39 15.07 -16.41
CA ARG A 365 -10.06 15.95 -15.30
C ARG A 365 -9.02 15.29 -14.42
N VAL A 366 -8.00 16.06 -14.06
CA VAL A 366 -7.10 15.71 -12.98
C VAL A 366 -7.45 16.54 -11.76
N TRP A 367 -7.51 15.88 -10.61
CA TRP A 367 -7.43 16.53 -9.30
C TRP A 367 -6.27 15.94 -8.53
N GLN A 368 -5.58 16.78 -7.76
CA GLN A 368 -4.50 16.35 -6.88
C GLN A 368 -4.59 17.06 -5.55
N SER A 369 -4.24 16.37 -4.46
CA SER A 369 -4.16 16.99 -3.15
C SER A 369 -2.99 17.99 -3.09
N ALA A 370 -3.06 18.95 -2.17
CA ALA A 370 -2.14 20.09 -2.15
C ALA A 370 -0.65 19.74 -2.01
N GLY A 371 -0.29 18.60 -1.39
CA GLY A 371 1.11 18.17 -1.26
C GLY A 371 1.58 17.30 -2.42
N TRP A 372 0.72 16.97 -3.39
CA TRP A 372 1.06 16.09 -4.49
C TRP A 372 2.15 16.65 -5.40
N GLU A 373 2.15 17.98 -5.63
CA GLU A 373 3.16 18.66 -6.47
C GLU A 373 4.59 18.41 -5.99
N GLU A 374 4.80 18.17 -4.69
CA GLU A 374 6.13 17.86 -4.14
C GLU A 374 6.64 16.47 -4.56
N LEU A 375 5.74 15.57 -4.98
CA LEU A 375 6.06 14.23 -5.48
C LEU A 375 6.40 14.25 -6.97
N GLU A 376 5.95 15.25 -7.72
CA GLU A 376 6.18 15.30 -9.16
C GLU A 376 7.68 15.47 -9.46
N SER A 377 8.25 14.55 -10.24
CA SER A 377 9.66 14.63 -10.57
C SER A 377 9.89 15.74 -11.59
N HIS A 378 10.29 16.93 -11.15
CA HIS A 378 10.79 17.99 -12.03
C HIS A 378 12.24 17.76 -12.44
N GLN A 379 12.55 16.63 -13.09
CA GLN A 379 13.81 16.40 -13.84
C GLN A 379 13.83 15.07 -14.58
#